data_AF-A0A2W4QP45-F1
#
_entry.id   AF-A0A2W4QP45-F1
#
_cell.length_a   1.000
_cell.length_b   1.000
_cell.length_c   1.000
_cell.angle_alpha   90.00
_cell.angle_beta   90.00
_cell.angle_gamma   90.00
#
_symmetry.space_group_name_H-M   'P 1'
#
loop_
_entity.id
_entity.type
_entity.pdbx_description
1 polymer ?
#
loop_
_entity_poly.entity_id
_entity_poly.type
_entity_poly.pdbx_seq_one_letter_code
_entity_poly.pdbx_strand_id
1 'polypeptide(L)'
;MNTQSRIPKLNDVSFDGALLWFSEMKCRDLHFHPDDDPATLEKISDGTPSFTALEIEEVRFIIDELDAGIGHDQVIEAAYPIAMHAMGIMLDA
;
A
#
# COMPACT_ATOMS: atom_id res chain seq x y z
N MET A 1 23.65 -2.39 7.27
CA MET A 1 22.25 -2.83 7.06
C MET A 1 21.37 -1.74 7.64
N ASN A 2 20.62 -1.01 6.82
CA ASN A 2 19.54 -0.18 7.34
C ASN A 2 18.49 -1.16 7.86
N THR A 3 18.40 -1.30 9.18
CA THR A 3 17.46 -2.18 9.89
C THR A 3 16.07 -1.55 10.01
N GLN A 4 15.80 -0.48 9.27
CA GLN A 4 14.58 0.28 9.38
C GLN A 4 13.72 0.02 8.14
N SER A 5 12.53 -0.53 8.38
CA SER A 5 11.53 -0.79 7.35
C SER A 5 11.14 0.50 6.62
N ARG A 6 10.83 0.37 5.32
CA ARG A 6 10.28 1.47 4.51
C ARG A 6 8.77 1.63 4.68
N ILE A 7 8.06 0.70 5.33
CA ILE A 7 6.61 0.78 5.49
C ILE A 7 6.25 1.94 6.44
N PRO A 8 5.38 2.89 6.03
CA PRO A 8 4.87 3.93 6.91
C PRO A 8 3.97 3.33 7.99
N LYS A 9 3.93 3.99 9.15
CA LYS A 9 3.00 3.60 10.21
C LYS A 9 1.58 3.98 9.81
N LEU A 10 0.62 3.12 10.14
CA LEU A 10 -0.79 3.48 10.07
C LEU A 10 -1.12 4.45 11.21
N ASN A 11 -1.68 5.61 10.88
CA ASN A 11 -2.01 6.65 11.87
C ASN A 11 -3.36 6.38 12.55
N ASP A 12 -4.35 5.94 11.76
CA ASP A 12 -5.72 5.69 12.19
C ASP A 12 -6.37 4.63 11.29
N VAL A 13 -7.29 3.84 11.85
CA VAL A 13 -8.04 2.80 11.12
C VAL A 13 -9.35 3.41 10.62
N SER A 14 -9.23 4.26 9.60
CA SER A 14 -10.32 4.95 8.92
C SER A 14 -10.04 5.05 7.42
N PHE A 15 -11.05 5.41 6.62
CA PHE A 15 -10.87 5.60 5.18
C PHE A 15 -9.79 6.63 4.85
N ASP A 16 -9.80 7.79 5.54
CA ASP A 16 -8.79 8.84 5.37
C ASP A 16 -7.40 8.36 5.82
N GLY A 17 -7.34 7.56 6.88
CA GLY A 17 -6.11 6.91 7.35
C GLY A 17 -5.51 5.97 6.30
N ALA A 18 -6.35 5.12 5.69
CA ALA A 18 -5.96 4.22 4.60
C ALA A 18 -5.49 5.00 3.37
N LEU A 19 -6.26 6.01 2.94
CA LEU A 19 -5.92 6.86 1.79
C LEU A 19 -4.56 7.53 1.96
N LEU A 20 -4.31 8.11 3.14
CA LEU A 20 -3.03 8.74 3.47
C LEU A 20 -1.89 7.70 3.45
N TRP A 21 -2.13 6.53 4.04
CA TRP A 21 -1.14 5.46 4.08
C TRP A 21 -0.75 4.96 2.68
N PHE A 22 -1.73 4.71 1.80
CA PHE A 22 -1.46 4.35 0.40
C PHE A 22 -0.73 5.47 -0.36
N SER A 23 -1.07 6.73 -0.10
CA SER A 23 -0.35 7.87 -0.67
C SER A 23 1.12 7.90 -0.23
N GLU A 24 1.40 7.65 1.06
CA GLU A 24 2.77 7.57 1.56
C GLU A 24 3.55 6.38 0.96
N MET A 25 2.90 5.21 0.84
CA MET A 25 3.47 4.04 0.20
C MET A 25 3.89 4.34 -1.24
N LYS A 26 3.01 4.97 -2.03
CA LYS A 26 3.32 5.40 -3.40
C LYS A 26 4.49 6.40 -3.45
N CYS A 27 4.56 7.37 -2.55
CA CYS A 27 5.69 8.31 -2.46
C CYS A 27 7.03 7.62 -2.17
N ARG A 28 7.00 6.41 -1.59
CA ARG A 28 8.18 5.58 -1.29
C ARG A 28 8.45 4.52 -2.37
N ASP A 29 7.76 4.59 -3.51
CA ASP A 29 7.85 3.61 -4.60
C ASP A 29 7.41 2.20 -4.18
N LEU A 30 6.45 2.13 -3.26
CA LEU A 30 5.85 0.90 -2.72
C LEU A 30 4.38 0.80 -3.11
N HIS A 31 4.05 1.12 -4.37
CA HIS A 31 2.68 1.02 -4.86
C HIS A 31 2.29 -0.44 -5.15
N PHE A 32 1.08 -0.83 -4.75
CA PHE A 32 0.52 -2.16 -4.96
C PHE A 32 -1.01 -2.10 -4.93
N HIS A 33 -1.66 -3.14 -5.45
CA HIS A 33 -3.10 -3.33 -5.29
C HIS A 33 -3.38 -4.07 -3.96
N PRO A 34 -4.42 -3.71 -3.18
CA PRO A 34 -4.68 -4.37 -1.89
C PRO A 34 -4.87 -5.90 -1.95
N ASP A 35 -5.40 -6.43 -3.06
CA ASP A 35 -5.52 -7.89 -3.27
C ASP A 35 -4.22 -8.60 -3.68
N ASP A 36 -3.20 -7.85 -4.08
CA ASP A 36 -1.92 -8.44 -4.45
C ASP A 36 -1.13 -8.82 -3.19
N ASP A 37 -0.72 -10.08 -3.09
CA ASP A 37 0.20 -10.49 -2.02
C ASP A 37 1.57 -9.81 -2.22
N PRO A 38 2.06 -8.98 -1.27
CA PRO A 38 3.34 -8.27 -1.40
C PRO A 38 4.54 -9.22 -1.59
N ALA A 39 4.42 -10.50 -1.22
CA ALA A 39 5.45 -11.50 -1.47
C ALA A 39 5.62 -11.89 -2.95
N THR A 40 4.62 -11.61 -3.79
CA THR A 40 4.63 -11.94 -5.22
C THR A 40 5.02 -10.75 -6.10
N LEU A 41 5.14 -9.55 -5.51
CA LEU A 41 5.42 -8.32 -6.24
C LEU A 41 6.93 -8.15 -6.49
N GLU A 42 7.25 -7.88 -7.75
CA GLU A 42 8.60 -7.66 -8.24
C GLU A 42 8.73 -6.30 -8.94
N LYS A 43 9.91 -5.70 -8.89
CA LYS A 43 10.20 -4.46 -9.60
C LYS A 43 10.31 -4.73 -11.09
N ILE A 44 9.57 -3.98 -11.89
CA ILE A 44 9.59 -4.10 -13.35
C ILE A 44 10.99 -3.85 -13.94
N SER A 45 11.81 -3.02 -13.28
CA SER A 45 13.14 -2.64 -13.75
C SER A 45 14.15 -3.80 -13.77
N ASP A 46 14.08 -4.71 -12.80
CA ASP A 46 15.13 -5.72 -12.58
C ASP A 46 14.61 -7.09 -12.09
N GLY A 47 13.30 -7.26 -11.92
CA GLY A 47 12.68 -8.50 -11.44
C GLY A 47 12.98 -8.83 -9.98
N THR A 48 13.57 -7.90 -9.21
CA THR A 48 13.83 -8.15 -7.79
C THR A 48 12.57 -7.95 -6.95
N PRO A 49 12.42 -8.63 -5.80
CA PRO A 49 11.27 -8.42 -4.92
C PRO A 49 11.09 -6.95 -4.54
N SER A 50 9.85 -6.45 -4.63
CA SER A 50 9.51 -5.07 -4.26
C SER A 50 9.64 -4.83 -2.76
N PHE A 51 9.37 -5.86 -1.96
CA PHE A 51 9.37 -5.84 -0.51
C PHE A 51 10.39 -6.84 0.07
N THR A 52 10.97 -6.50 1.21
CA THR A 52 11.73 -7.45 2.04
C THR A 52 10.78 -8.32 2.85
N ALA A 53 11.28 -9.44 3.40
CA ALA A 53 10.48 -10.33 4.25
C ALA A 53 9.84 -9.61 5.46
N LEU A 54 10.53 -8.64 6.06
CA LEU A 54 9.97 -7.84 7.16
C LEU A 54 8.83 -6.94 6.67
N GLU A 55 9.03 -6.28 5.53
CA GLU A 55 8.04 -5.36 4.96
C GLU A 55 6.78 -6.09 4.47
N ILE A 56 6.92 -7.34 3.98
CA ILE A 56 5.79 -8.20 3.62
C ILE A 56 4.87 -8.43 4.83
N GLU A 57 5.44 -8.79 5.97
CA GLU A 57 4.68 -9.03 7.21
C GLU A 57 4.02 -7.74 7.70
N GLU A 58 4.71 -6.61 7.63
CA GLU A 58 4.15 -5.31 8.03
C GLU A 58 3.02 -4.85 7.10
N VAL A 59 3.15 -5.03 5.78
CA VAL A 59 2.09 -4.69 4.83
C VAL A 59 0.86 -5.56 5.07
N ARG A 60 1.03 -6.88 5.19
CA ARG A 60 -0.08 -7.81 5.47
C ARG A 60 -0.79 -7.43 6.76
N PHE A 61 -0.04 -7.17 7.83
CA PHE A 61 -0.61 -6.73 9.11
C PHE A 61 -1.44 -5.45 8.96
N ILE A 62 -0.95 -4.44 8.24
CA ILE A 62 -1.68 -3.18 8.06
C ILE A 62 -2.94 -3.38 7.19
N ILE A 63 -2.87 -4.18 6.13
CA ILE A 63 -4.04 -4.50 5.30
C ILE A 63 -5.09 -5.24 6.13
N ASP A 64 -4.68 -6.24 6.92
CA ASP A 64 -5.59 -6.98 7.81
C ASP A 64 -6.27 -6.06 8.83
N GLU A 65 -5.54 -5.12 9.44
CA GLU A 65 -6.12 -4.14 10.38
C GLU A 65 -7.12 -3.18 9.69
N LEU A 66 -6.80 -2.73 8.48
CA LEU A 66 -7.70 -1.89 7.69
C LEU A 66 -8.95 -2.67 7.25
N ASP A 67 -8.80 -3.88 6.74
CA ASP A 67 -9.90 -4.74 6.33
C ASP A 67 -10.83 -5.04 7.51
N ALA A 68 -10.27 -5.33 8.68
CA ALA A 68 -11.04 -5.56 9.90
C ALA A 68 -11.77 -4.29 10.39
N GLY A 69 -11.18 -3.12 10.20
CA GLY A 69 -11.71 -1.86 10.75
C GLY A 69 -12.69 -1.11 9.84
N ILE A 70 -12.42 -1.04 8.55
CA ILE A 70 -13.24 -0.29 7.57
C ILE A 70 -13.89 -1.17 6.50
N GLY A 71 -13.51 -2.45 6.42
CA GLY A 71 -14.03 -3.38 5.43
C GLY A 71 -13.27 -3.33 4.10
N HIS A 72 -13.18 -4.49 3.47
CA HIS A 72 -12.35 -4.71 2.28
C HIS A 72 -12.65 -3.78 1.10
N ASP A 73 -13.93 -3.58 0.77
CA ASP A 73 -14.33 -2.67 -0.30
C ASP A 73 -13.82 -1.24 -0.04
N GLN A 74 -13.84 -0.78 1.22
CA GLN A 74 -13.34 0.56 1.57
C GLN A 74 -11.81 0.66 1.45
N VAL A 75 -11.08 -0.42 1.71
CA VAL A 75 -9.62 -0.47 1.49
C VAL A 75 -9.29 -0.35 0.01
N ILE A 76 -10.03 -1.05 -0.86
CA ILE A 76 -9.90 -0.94 -2.32
C ILE A 76 -10.19 0.49 -2.78
N GLU A 77 -11.32 1.08 -2.35
CA GLU A 77 -11.71 2.44 -2.71
C GLU A 77 -10.69 3.49 -2.23
N ALA A 78 -10.06 3.29 -1.07
CA ALA A 78 -9.00 4.17 -0.58
C ALA A 78 -7.72 4.08 -1.43
N ALA A 79 -7.39 2.90 -1.96
CA ALA A 79 -6.23 2.70 -2.85
C ALA A 79 -6.48 3.22 -4.28
N TYR A 80 -7.73 3.20 -4.74
CA TYR A 80 -8.13 3.54 -6.10
C TYR A 80 -7.62 4.90 -6.62
N PRO A 81 -7.81 6.05 -5.92
CA PRO A 81 -7.33 7.35 -6.41
C PRO A 81 -5.80 7.40 -6.52
N ILE A 82 -5.09 6.64 -5.68
CA ILE A 82 -3.63 6.56 -5.70
C ILE A 82 -3.16 5.78 -6.94
N ALA A 83 -3.84 4.66 -7.25
CA ALA A 83 -3.59 3.88 -8.46
C ALA A 83 -3.88 4.69 -9.73
N MET A 84 -5.01 5.40 -9.79
CA MET A 84 -5.36 6.25 -10.94
C MET A 84 -4.32 7.35 -11.16
N HIS A 85 -3.88 8.01 -10.09
CA HIS A 85 -2.80 8.98 -10.19
C HIS A 85 -1.48 8.34 -10.67
N ALA A 86 -1.14 7.13 -10.22
CA ALA A 86 0.06 6.43 -10.69
C ALA A 86 0.01 6.13 -12.20
N MET A 87 -1.19 5.92 -12.75
CA MET A 87 -1.43 5.73 -14.18
C MET A 87 -1.54 7.06 -14.97
N GLY A 88 -1.35 8.21 -14.33
CA GLY A 88 -1.49 9.53 -14.96
C GLY A 88 -2.93 9.94 -15.23
N ILE A 89 -3.91 9.24 -14.64
CA ILE A 89 -5.33 9.54 -14.74
C ILE A 89 -5.70 10.41 -13.54
N MET A 90 -6.14 11.64 -13.80
CA MET A 90 -6.73 12.50 -12.78
C MET A 90 -8.21 12.16 -12.66
N LEU A 91 -8.65 11.76 -11.47
CA LEU A 91 -10.07 11.64 -11.19
C LEU A 91 -10.64 13.06 -11.01
N ASP A 92 -11.64 13.42 -11.79
CA ASP A 92 -12.37 14.68 -11.61
C ASP A 92 -13.09 14.65 -10.25
N ALA A 93 -13.03 15.76 -9.52
CA ALA A 93 -13.60 15.96 -8.20
C ALA A 93 -15.12 16.19 -8.21
#